data_AF-A0A377ZDI8-F1
#
_entry.id   AF-A0A377ZDI8-F1
#
_cell.length_a   1.000
_cell.length_b   1.000
_cell.length_c   1.000
_cell.angle_alpha   90.00
_cell.angle_beta   90.00
_cell.angle_gamma   90.00
#
_symmetry.space_group_name_H-M   'P 1'
#
loop_
_entity.id
_entity.type
_entity.pdbx_description
1 polymer ?
#
loop_
_entity_poly.entity_id
_entity_poly.type
_entity_poly.pdbx_seq_one_letter_code
_entity_poly.pdbx_strand_id
1 'polypeptide(L)' 'MQQQDILETGDLQEALNAAEAIGDDRLQQQSQGRVVPDSFTHGTSKQRYTWFKRGFDSGDPAQCNTFGSAL' A
#
# COMPACT_ATOMS: atom_id res chain seq x y z
N MET A 1 16.25 -14.03 -1.42
CA MET A 1 15.44 -14.06 -2.65
C MET A 1 16.25 -13.34 -3.72
N GLN A 2 16.83 -14.07 -4.67
CA GLN A 2 17.50 -13.43 -5.81
C GLN A 2 16.41 -12.76 -6.63
N GLN A 3 16.54 -11.45 -6.85
CA GLN A 3 15.68 -10.65 -7.70
C GLN A 3 15.92 -11.14 -9.13
N GLN A 4 15.17 -12.17 -9.53
CA GLN A 4 15.14 -12.61 -10.92
C GLN A 4 14.64 -11.41 -11.75
N ASP A 5 15.15 -11.23 -12.96
CA ASP A 5 14.81 -10.18 -13.96
C ASP A 5 13.32 -10.17 -14.37
N ILE A 6 12.38 -10.15 -13.43
CA ILE A 6 10.92 -10.24 -13.67
C ILE A 6 10.22 -8.89 -13.56
N LEU A 7 10.85 -7.88 -12.95
CA LEU A 7 10.22 -6.58 -12.69
C LEU A 7 11.18 -5.45 -13.07
N GLU A 8 10.74 -4.62 -14.02
CA GLU A 8 11.41 -3.39 -14.37
C GLU A 8 11.10 -2.30 -13.33
N THR A 9 11.90 -1.22 -13.31
CA THR A 9 11.61 -0.07 -12.42
C THR A 9 10.24 0.54 -12.70
N GLY A 10 9.77 0.48 -13.96
CA GLY A 10 8.43 0.91 -14.35
C GLY A 10 7.33 0.09 -13.67
N ASP A 11 7.49 -1.24 -13.62
CA ASP A 11 6.50 -2.15 -13.02
C ASP A 11 6.34 -1.88 -11.51
N LEU A 12 7.44 -1.58 -10.81
CA LEU A 12 7.39 -1.20 -9.40
C LEU A 12 6.59 0.10 -9.22
N GLN A 13 6.84 1.11 -10.05
CA GLN A 13 6.11 2.37 -9.96
C GLN A 13 4.62 2.18 -10.27
N GLU A 14 4.29 1.35 -11.25
CA GLU A 14 2.90 1.01 -11.58
C GLU A 14 2.21 0.31 -10.41
N ALA A 15 2.86 -0.68 -9.80
CA ALA A 15 2.33 -1.38 -8.65
C ALA A 15 2.11 -0.44 -7.44
N LEU A 16 3.03 0.49 -7.20
CA LEU A 16 2.88 1.52 -6.16
C LEU A 16 1.72 2.46 -6.44
N ASN A 17 1.57 2.91 -7.69
CA ASN A 17 0.45 3.76 -8.12
C ASN A 17 -0.89 3.03 -7.96
N ALA A 18 -0.95 1.74 -8.35
CA ALA A 18 -2.13 0.91 -8.17
C ALA A 18 -2.47 0.73 -6.69
N ALA A 19 -1.47 0.52 -5.83
CA ALA A 19 -1.66 0.39 -4.40
C ALA A 19 -2.21 1.68 -3.77
N GLU A 20 -1.72 2.85 -4.20
CA GLU A 20 -2.23 4.15 -3.80
C GLU A 20 -3.65 4.39 -4.33
N ALA A 21 -3.94 3.97 -5.57
CA ALA A 21 -5.22 4.19 -6.24
C ALA A 21 -6.41 3.58 -5.50
N ILE A 22 -6.19 2.48 -4.76
CA ILE A 22 -7.23 1.73 -4.06
C ILE A 22 -7.31 2.01 -2.54
N GLY A 23 -6.72 3.12 -2.09
CA GLY A 23 -6.97 3.63 -0.73
C GLY A 23 -8.40 4.12 -0.56
N ASP A 24 -9.00 3.84 0.60
CA ASP A 24 -10.40 4.18 0.86
C ASP A 24 -10.65 5.70 0.83
N ASP A 25 -9.69 6.50 1.28
CA ASP A 25 -9.70 7.96 1.17
C ASP A 25 -9.82 8.41 -0.29
N ARG A 26 -9.02 7.84 -1.19
CA ARG A 26 -9.09 8.17 -2.61
C ARG A 26 -10.36 7.65 -3.26
N LEU A 27 -10.77 6.41 -2.98
CA LEU A 27 -11.99 5.81 -3.53
C LEU A 27 -13.24 6.56 -3.06
N GLN A 28 -13.32 6.94 -1.79
CA GLN A 28 -14.42 7.75 -1.27
C GLN A 28 -14.41 9.16 -1.83
N GLN A 29 -13.23 9.79 -1.96
CA GLN A 29 -13.13 11.11 -2.58
C GLN A 29 -13.60 11.08 -4.04
N GLN A 30 -13.27 10.03 -4.80
CA GLN A 30 -13.70 9.87 -6.19
C GLN A 30 -15.19 9.53 -6.34
N SER A 31 -15.74 8.72 -5.44
CA SER A 31 -17.13 8.24 -5.54
C SER A 31 -18.16 9.17 -4.89
N GLN A 32 -17.80 9.81 -3.78
CA GLN A 32 -18.72 10.58 -2.93
C GLN A 32 -18.29 12.04 -2.72
N GLY A 33 -17.08 12.42 -3.15
CA GLY A 33 -16.55 13.78 -2.99
C GLY A 33 -16.10 14.14 -1.56
N ARG A 34 -16.16 13.19 -0.62
CA ARG A 34 -15.77 13.36 0.78
C ARG A 34 -15.16 12.09 1.33
N VAL A 35 -14.31 12.25 2.34
CA VAL A 35 -13.65 11.16 3.05
C VAL A 35 -14.27 11.00 4.44
N VAL A 36 -14.62 9.77 4.81
CA VAL A 36 -15.14 9.37 6.12
C VAL A 36 -14.19 8.31 6.69
N PRO A 37 -13.21 8.70 7.54
CA PRO A 37 -12.20 7.77 8.04
C PRO A 37 -12.76 6.55 8.78
N ASP A 38 -13.87 6.72 9.51
CA ASP A 38 -14.48 5.67 10.33
C ASP A 38 -15.07 4.52 9.49
N SER A 39 -15.26 4.70 8.17
CA SER A 39 -15.76 3.65 7.27
C SER A 39 -14.67 2.96 6.46
N PHE A 40 -13.40 3.17 6.79
CA PHE A 40 -12.29 2.51 6.10
C PHE A 40 -12.25 1.01 6.38
N THR A 41 -11.95 0.24 5.34
CA THR A 41 -11.83 -1.23 5.34
C THR A 41 -10.46 -1.70 4.81
N HIS A 42 -9.81 -0.91 3.96
CA HIS A 42 -8.50 -1.16 3.36
C HIS A 42 -7.45 -0.13 3.77
N GLY A 43 -7.86 0.93 4.50
CA GLY A 43 -7.00 2.00 4.96
C GLY A 43 -6.77 3.07 3.89
N THR A 44 -5.89 4.02 4.20
CA THR A 44 -5.58 5.14 3.31
C THR A 44 -4.65 4.75 2.16
N SER A 45 -4.70 5.51 1.08
CA SER A 45 -3.79 5.47 -0.07
C SER A 45 -2.33 5.51 0.38
N LYS A 46 -2.01 6.40 1.34
CA LYS A 46 -0.65 6.53 1.89
C LYS A 46 -0.21 5.29 2.66
N GLN A 47 -1.08 4.72 3.50
CA GLN A 47 -0.77 3.48 4.22
C GLN A 47 -0.47 2.35 3.22
N ARG A 48 -1.30 2.22 2.18
CA ARG A 48 -1.12 1.21 1.14
C ARG A 48 0.19 1.35 0.37
N TYR A 49 0.54 2.56 -0.06
CA TYR A 49 1.84 2.84 -0.68
C TYR A 49 2.99 2.42 0.25
N THR A 50 2.90 2.84 1.52
CA THR A 50 3.96 2.61 2.50
C THR A 50 4.19 1.13 2.76
N TRP A 51 3.12 0.34 2.96
CA TRP A 51 3.21 -1.09 3.24
C TRP A 51 3.68 -1.89 2.03
N PHE A 52 3.21 -1.53 0.82
CA PHE A 52 3.70 -2.15 -0.40
C PHE A 52 5.20 -1.92 -0.58
N LYS A 53 5.63 -0.65 -0.48
CA LYS A 53 7.05 -0.27 -0.63
C LYS A 53 7.93 -0.96 0.42
N ARG A 54 7.50 -0.98 1.68
CA ARG A 54 8.22 -1.67 2.76
C ARG A 54 8.38 -3.17 2.50
N GLY A 55 7.30 -3.85 2.11
CA GLY A 55 7.34 -5.28 1.80
C GLY A 55 8.25 -5.58 0.62
N PHE A 56 8.17 -4.77 -0.43
CA PHE A 56 9.03 -4.89 -1.61
C PHE A 56 10.52 -4.66 -1.28
N ASP A 57 10.83 -3.58 -0.55
CA ASP A 57 12.23 -3.21 -0.24
C ASP A 57 12.88 -4.18 0.74
N SER A 58 12.13 -4.71 1.70
CA SER A 58 12.66 -5.66 2.68
C SER A 58 12.74 -7.08 2.14
N GLY A 59 11.79 -7.48 1.29
CA GLY A 59 11.58 -8.89 0.91
C GLY A 59 11.18 -9.79 2.09
N ASP A 60 10.87 -9.22 3.25
CA ASP A 60 10.55 -9.93 4.49
C ASP A 60 9.13 -9.58 4.96
N PRO A 61 8.18 -10.54 4.89
CA PRO A 61 6.80 -10.34 5.36
C PRO A 61 6.69 -9.95 6.84
N ALA A 62 7.67 -10.31 7.69
CA ALA A 62 7.65 -9.95 9.11
C ALA A 62 7.74 -8.42 9.32
N GLN A 63 8.28 -7.67 8.36
CA GLN A 63 8.33 -6.21 8.40
C GLN A 63 6.96 -5.54 8.19
N CYS A 64 5.95 -6.31 7.75
CA CYS A 64 4.58 -5.85 7.49
C CYS A 64 3.66 -6.00 8.71
N ASN A 65 4.21 -6.22 9.91
CA ASN A 65 3.41 -6.38 11.11
C ASN A 65 3.02 -5.03 11.74
N THR A 66 1.93 -4.43 11.26
CA THR A 66 1.37 -3.16 11.77
C THR A 66 1.09 -3.19 13.28
N PHE A 67 0.71 -4.35 13.83
CA PHE A 67 0.31 -4.51 15.24
C PHE A 67 1.40 -5.15 16.11
N GLY A 68 2.53 -5.54 15.50
CA GLY A 68 3.63 -6.22 16.18
C GLY A 68 4.41 -5.34 17.14
N SER A 69 4.25 -4.02 17.02
CA SER A 69 4.66 -3.07 18.04
C SER A 69 3.54 -2.92 19.07
N ALA A 70 3.20 -4.01 19.75
CA ALA A 70 2.37 -4.00 20.94
C ALA A 70 3.24 -4.55 22.09
N LEU A 71 3.73 -3.59 22.90
CA LEU A 71 4.58 -3.72 24.10
C LEU A 71 6.05 -4.09 23.85
#